data_AF-A0AAD6IKI4-F1
#
_entry.id   AF-A0AAD6IKI4-F1
#
_cell.length_a   1.000
_cell.length_b   1.000
_cell.length_c   1.000
_cell.angle_alpha   90.00
_cell.angle_beta   90.00
_cell.angle_gamma   90.00
#
_symmetry.space_group_name_H-M   'P 1'
#
loop_
_entity.id
_entity.type
_entity.pdbx_description
1 polymer ?
#
loop_
_entity_poly.entity_id
_entity_poly.type
_entity_poly.pdbx_seq_one_letter_code
_entity_poly.pdbx_strand_id
1 'polypeptide(L)'
;MPRAARKWTPDEDNLLSREVHTQLAEGKVKDWRVIADKISGRTNKDCRKRWHNALSGVFNKGYWTEEEDTLLTRAVQTHGET
;
A
#
# COMPACT_ATOMS: atom_id res chain seq x y z
N MET A 1 6.37 -17.12 -21.99
CA MET A 1 7.52 -16.36 -21.46
C MET A 1 7.37 -16.22 -19.96
N PRO A 2 8.25 -16.80 -19.12
CA PRO A 2 8.16 -16.66 -17.67
C PRO A 2 8.52 -15.21 -17.31
N ARG A 3 7.60 -14.48 -16.67
CA ARG A 3 7.87 -13.13 -16.17
C ARG A 3 8.85 -13.27 -15.00
N ALA A 4 10.12 -12.92 -15.23
CA ALA A 4 11.11 -12.83 -14.17
C ALA A 4 10.54 -11.94 -13.05
N ALA A 5 10.56 -12.44 -11.82
CA ALA A 5 10.07 -11.71 -10.65
C ALA A 5 10.95 -10.48 -10.41
N ARG A 6 10.65 -9.37 -11.09
CA ARG A 6 11.33 -8.10 -10.88
C ARG A 6 11.04 -7.64 -9.45
N LYS A 7 12.07 -7.55 -8.62
CA LYS A 7 12.01 -6.88 -7.32
C LYS A 7 11.67 -5.41 -7.53
N TRP A 8 10.81 -4.85 -6.69
CA TRP A 8 10.47 -3.43 -6.72
C TRP A 8 11.68 -2.61 -6.30
N THR A 9 12.00 -1.57 -7.06
CA THR A 9 13.06 -0.63 -6.69
C THR A 9 12.49 0.53 -5.88
N PRO A 10 13.34 1.22 -5.09
CA PRO A 10 12.93 2.40 -4.34
C PRO A 10 12.34 3.50 -5.23
N ASP A 11 12.88 3.69 -6.45
CA ASP A 11 12.33 4.61 -7.44
C ASP A 11 10.91 4.24 -7.88
N GLU A 12 10.65 2.95 -8.16
CA GLU A 12 9.31 2.47 -8.51
C GLU A 12 8.32 2.66 -7.34
N ASP A 13 8.75 2.38 -6.11
CA ASP A 13 7.94 2.58 -4.89
C ASP A 13 7.64 4.07 -4.64
N ASN A 14 8.62 4.96 -4.84
CA ASN A 14 8.42 6.41 -4.73
C ASN A 14 7.42 6.93 -5.77
N LEU A 15 7.53 6.45 -7.02
CA LEU A 15 6.60 6.83 -8.07
C LEU A 15 5.19 6.34 -7.78
N LEU A 16 5.07 5.08 -7.35
CA LEU A 16 3.82 4.46 -6.94
C LEU A 16 3.17 5.26 -5.78
N SER A 17 3.97 5.60 -4.77
CA SER A 17 3.49 6.32 -3.60
C SER A 17 3.04 7.75 -3.93
N ARG A 18 3.81 8.47 -4.74
CA ARG A 18 3.46 9.83 -5.17
C ARG A 18 2.13 9.84 -5.92
N GLU A 19 1.98 8.94 -6.89
CA GLU A 19 0.79 8.94 -7.74
C GLU A 19 -0.47 8.49 -6.99
N VAL A 20 -0.31 7.50 -6.10
CA VAL A 20 -1.38 7.13 -5.18
C VAL A 20 -1.79 8.32 -4.32
N HIS A 21 -0.83 9.06 -3.76
CA HIS A 21 -1.13 10.22 -2.91
C HIS A 21 -1.89 11.31 -3.70
N THR A 22 -1.47 11.58 -4.93
CA THR A 22 -2.19 12.51 -5.83
C THR A 22 -3.66 12.09 -6.01
N GLN A 23 -3.93 10.80 -6.25
CA GLN A 23 -5.31 10.31 -6.38
C GLN A 23 -6.06 10.24 -5.04
N LEU A 24 -5.36 10.00 -3.94
CA LEU A 24 -5.94 9.95 -2.59
C LEU A 24 -6.34 11.36 -2.11
N ALA A 25 -5.65 12.40 -2.56
CA ALA A 25 -6.05 13.79 -2.33
C ALA A 25 -7.44 14.10 -2.91
N GLU A 26 -7.84 13.41 -3.98
CA GLU A 26 -9.20 13.47 -4.55
C GLU A 26 -10.20 12.53 -3.84
N GLY A 27 -9.77 11.89 -2.74
CA GLY A 27 -10.60 11.08 -1.85
C GLY A 27 -10.55 9.58 -2.10
N LYS A 28 -10.12 9.10 -3.27
CA LYS A 28 -9.84 7.66 -3.46
C LYS A 28 -8.91 7.37 -4.64
N VAL A 29 -8.08 6.36 -4.48
CA VAL A 29 -7.28 5.78 -5.57
C VAL A 29 -8.18 4.94 -6.49
N LYS A 30 -8.54 5.50 -7.65
CA LYS A 30 -9.42 4.83 -8.63
C LYS A 30 -8.63 4.14 -9.72
N ASP A 31 -7.52 4.75 -10.13
CA ASP A 31 -6.92 4.51 -11.43
C ASP A 31 -5.49 3.98 -11.30
N TRP A 32 -5.38 2.72 -10.87
CA TRP A 32 -4.13 1.95 -10.90
C TRP A 32 -3.54 1.80 -12.30
N ARG A 33 -4.35 1.96 -13.35
CA ARG A 33 -3.88 1.98 -14.74
C ARG A 33 -3.00 3.19 -15.01
N VAL A 34 -3.41 4.37 -14.57
CA VAL A 34 -2.62 5.61 -14.73
C VAL A 34 -1.30 5.50 -14.00
N ILE A 35 -1.32 4.91 -12.80
CA ILE A 35 -0.09 4.71 -12.00
C ILE A 35 0.84 3.68 -12.68
N ALA A 36 0.28 2.60 -13.23
CA ALA A 36 1.06 1.61 -13.97
C ALA A 36 1.62 2.18 -15.29
N ASP A 37 0.94 3.12 -15.93
CA ASP A 37 1.43 3.80 -17.12
C ASP A 37 2.71 4.61 -16.82
N LYS A 38 2.75 5.25 -15.64
CA LYS A 38 3.95 5.95 -15.14
C LYS A 38 5.11 5.00 -14.81
N ILE A 39 4.80 3.76 -14.41
CA ILE A 39 5.81 2.76 -14.03
C ILE A 39 5.99 1.75 -15.16
N SER A 40 6.83 2.10 -16.12
CA SER A 40 7.09 1.25 -17.29
C SER A 40 7.61 -0.14 -16.89
N GLY A 41 6.84 -1.17 -17.25
CA GLY A 41 7.17 -2.57 -16.95
C GLY A 41 6.46 -3.14 -15.72
N ARG A 42 5.59 -2.37 -15.06
CA ARG A 42 4.66 -2.88 -14.03
C ARG A 42 3.23 -2.86 -14.52
N THR A 43 2.45 -3.82 -14.06
CA THR A 43 1.02 -3.91 -14.39
C THR A 43 0.19 -3.27 -13.29
N ASN A 44 -1.00 -2.77 -13.61
CA ASN A 44 -1.97 -2.25 -12.62
C ASN A 44 -2.20 -3.19 -11.43
N LYS A 45 -2.25 -4.51 -11.68
CA LYS A 45 -2.37 -5.55 -10.65
C LYS A 45 -1.15 -5.59 -9.71
N ASP A 46 0.05 -5.45 -10.25
CA ASP A 46 1.29 -5.43 -9.47
C ASP A 46 1.35 -4.16 -8.61
N CYS A 47 1.02 -2.99 -9.17
CA CYS A 47 0.98 -1.72 -8.46
C CYS A 47 0.01 -1.76 -7.27
N ARG A 48 -1.23 -2.23 -7.50
CA ARG A 48 -2.22 -2.38 -6.42
C ARG A 48 -1.74 -3.33 -5.32
N LYS A 49 -1.17 -4.48 -5.72
CA LYS A 49 -0.65 -5.47 -4.76
C LYS A 49 0.52 -4.91 -3.95
N ARG A 50 1.45 -4.19 -4.59
CA ARG A 50 2.58 -3.53 -3.91
C ARG A 50 2.10 -2.46 -2.95
N TRP A 51 1.12 -1.65 -3.37
CA TRP A 51 0.53 -0.64 -2.50
C TRP A 51 -0.09 -1.28 -1.26
N HIS A 52 -1.04 -2.21 -1.39
CA HIS A 52 -1.68 -2.81 -0.22
C HIS A 52 -0.73 -3.63 0.65
N ASN A 53 0.23 -4.37 0.07
CA ASN A 53 1.11 -5.26 0.85
C ASN A 53 2.33 -4.57 1.46
N ALA A 54 2.85 -3.51 0.85
CA ALA A 54 4.13 -2.93 1.24
C ALA A 54 4.06 -1.43 1.54
N LEU A 55 3.31 -0.64 0.77
CA LEU A 55 3.32 0.83 0.93
C LEU A 55 2.18 1.36 1.80
N SER A 56 1.02 0.71 1.81
CA SER A 56 -0.14 1.06 2.64
C SER A 56 0.22 1.02 4.13
N GLY A 57 1.02 0.03 4.53
CA GLY A 57 1.51 -0.10 5.91
C GLY A 57 2.69 0.82 6.25
N VAL A 58 3.45 1.31 5.25
CA VAL A 58 4.53 2.28 5.47
C VAL A 58 3.98 3.70 5.55
N PHE A 59 2.89 3.98 4.82
CA PHE A 59 2.18 5.26 4.89
C PHE A 59 1.35 5.40 6.18
N ASN A 60 0.80 4.29 6.71
CA ASN A 60 0.26 4.22 8.08
C ASN A 60 1.33 4.01 9.17
N LYS A 61 2.63 4.07 8.83
CA LYS A 61 3.72 4.00 9.83
C LYS A 61 4.12 5.38 10.36
N GLY A 62 3.20 6.33 10.33
CA GLY A 62 3.28 7.55 11.11
C GLY A 62 2.47 7.36 12.39
N TYR A 63 3.10 6.74 13.41
CA TYR A 63 2.53 6.43 14.73
C TYR A 63 1.26 5.56 14.68
N TRP A 64 1.23 4.50 15.50
CA TRP A 64 -0.07 3.95 15.91
C TRP A 64 -0.86 5.10 16.53
N THR A 65 -2.00 5.47 15.93
CA THR A 65 -2.93 6.37 16.60
C THR A 65 -3.53 5.60 17.78
N GLU A 66 -3.72 6.27 18.92
CA GLU A 66 -4.32 5.66 20.12
C GLU A 66 -5.63 4.91 19.81
N GLU A 67 -6.36 5.36 18.79
CA GLU A 67 -7.57 4.70 18.31
C GLU A 67 -7.32 3.28 17.78
N GLU A 68 -6.30 3.07 16.94
CA GLU A 68 -5.95 1.74 16.45
C GLU A 68 -5.40 0.86 17.59
N ASP A 69 -4.63 1.42 18.54
CA ASP A 69 -4.08 0.69 19.70
C ASP A 69 -5.17 0.23 20.67
N THR A 70 -6.20 1.06 20.87
CA THR A 70 -7.38 0.72 21.67
C THR A 70 -8.19 -0.39 21.00
N LEU A 71 -8.31 -0.33 19.66
CA LEU A 71 -8.95 -1.34 18.82
C LEU A 71 -8.20 -2.69 18.84
N LEU A 72 -6.87 -2.67 18.94
CA LEU A 72 -6.06 -3.87 19.04
C LEU A 72 -6.12 -4.45 20.47
N THR A 73 -6.03 -3.61 21.49
CA THR A 73 -6.09 -4.03 22.90
C THR A 73 -7.43 -4.68 23.23
N ARG A 74 -8.55 -4.11 22.75
CA ARG A 74 -9.86 -4.75 22.92
C ARG A 74 -9.92 -6.10 22.19
N ALA A 75 -9.36 -6.21 20.99
CA ALA A 75 -9.41 -7.46 20.22
C ALA A 75 -8.56 -8.56 20.87
N VAL A 76 -7.41 -8.20 21.43
CA VAL A 76 -6.54 -9.10 22.20
C VAL A 76 -7.20 -9.52 23.52
N GLN A 77 -7.91 -8.63 24.20
CA GLN A 77 -8.71 -9.01 25.38
C GLN A 77 -9.88 -9.94 25.05
N THR A 78 -10.48 -9.81 23.85
CA THR A 78 -11.66 -10.60 23.49
C THR A 78 -11.29 -11.99 22.93
N HIS A 79 -10.08 -12.15 22.38
CA HIS A 79 -9.63 -13.41 21.75
C HIS A 79 -8.36 -14.00 22.36
N GLY A 80 -7.82 -13.39 23.40
CA GLY A 80 -6.74 -13.93 24.24
C GLY A 80 -7.28 -14.89 25.28
N GLU A 81 -7.99 -15.93 24.86
CA GLU A 81 -8.26 -17.08 25.70
C GLU A 81 -7.09 -18.08 25.54
N THR A 82 -6.49 -18.38 26.70
CA THR A 82 -5.53 -19.44 27.08
C THR A 82 -5.24 -20.58 26.11
#